data_AF-A0A4S8MV13-F1
#
_entry.id   AF-A0A4S8MV13-F1
#
_cell.length_a   1.000
_cell.length_b   1.000
_cell.length_c   1.000
_cell.angle_alpha   90.00
_cell.angle_beta   90.00
_cell.angle_gamma   90.00
#
_symmetry.space_group_name_H-M   'P 1'
#
loop_
_entity.id
_entity.type
_entity.pdbx_description
1 polymer ?
#
loop_
_entity_poly.entity_id
_entity_poly.type
_entity_poly.pdbx_seq_one_letter_code
_entity_poly.pdbx_strand_id
1 'polypeptide(L)'
;FPWPLFQTPLQAEDITLGAVQHFIKFVTGPAFDKTKIKNKIKAEILRWHPDKFTPKILPFVRDEEKEVVKEGAKIVSGLLNDCLRQVN
;
A
#
# COMPACT_ATOMS: atom_id res chain seq x y z
N PHE A 1 -5.75 1.10 9.81
CA PHE A 1 -4.94 0.57 8.69
C PHE A 1 -3.92 1.64 8.37
N PRO A 2 -2.62 1.47 8.68
CA PRO A 2 -1.63 2.46 8.29
C PRO A 2 -1.42 2.38 6.78
N TRP A 3 -1.28 3.52 6.12
CA TRP A 3 -0.72 3.60 4.77
C TRP A 3 0.61 2.84 4.73
N PRO A 4 1.01 2.22 3.60
CA PRO A 4 2.30 1.55 3.49
C PRO A 4 3.42 2.59 3.31
N LEU A 5 3.45 3.55 4.22
CA LEU A 5 4.27 4.75 4.25
C LEU A 5 4.58 5.04 5.72
N PHE A 6 5.73 5.64 6.00
CA PHE A 6 6.08 6.05 7.38
C PHE A 6 5.30 7.28 7.83
N GLN A 7 4.81 8.07 6.89
CA GLN A 7 4.00 9.26 7.12
C GLN A 7 2.67 9.11 6.39
N THR A 8 1.61 9.61 7.00
CA THR A 8 0.31 9.70 6.34
C THR A 8 0.45 10.68 5.17
N PRO A 9 0.14 10.26 3.93
CA PRO A 9 0.18 11.15 2.79
C PRO A 9 -0.88 12.24 2.94
N LEU A 10 -0.53 13.48 2.60
CA LEU A 10 -1.49 14.59 2.57
C LEU A 10 -2.15 14.68 1.19
N GLN A 11 -1.42 14.26 0.15
CA GLN A 11 -1.90 14.21 -1.23
C GLN A 11 -1.53 12.88 -1.89
N ALA A 12 -2.19 12.58 -3.00
CA ALA A 12 -1.99 11.33 -3.76
C ALA A 12 -0.54 11.20 -4.26
N GLU A 13 0.09 12.33 -4.58
CA GLU A 13 1.44 12.46 -5.12
C GLU A 13 2.53 12.09 -4.10
N ASP A 14 2.24 12.20 -2.81
CA ASP A 14 3.16 11.80 -1.73
C ASP A 14 3.37 10.27 -1.71
N ILE A 15 2.44 9.53 -2.30
CA ILE A 15 2.49 8.07 -2.39
C ILE A 15 3.41 7.67 -3.55
N THR A 16 4.70 7.55 -3.27
CA THR A 16 5.72 7.17 -4.26
C THR A 16 6.14 5.71 -4.15
N LEU A 17 6.60 5.13 -5.27
CA LEU A 17 7.10 3.75 -5.30
C LEU A 17 8.24 3.53 -4.30
N GLY A 18 9.19 4.46 -4.22
CA GLY A 18 10.34 4.35 -3.32
C GLY A 18 9.93 4.34 -1.84
N ALA A 19 8.96 5.17 -1.46
CA ALA A 19 8.45 5.20 -0.10
C ALA A 19 7.73 3.90 0.28
N VAL A 20 6.87 3.38 -0.61
CA VAL A 20 6.19 2.09 -0.41
C VAL A 20 7.19 0.94 -0.31
N GLN A 21 8.19 0.91 -1.20
CA GLN A 21 9.26 -0.11 -1.16
C GLN A 21 10.05 -0.08 0.14
N HIS A 22 10.45 1.11 0.59
CA HIS A 22 11.20 1.26 1.83
C HIS A 22 10.37 0.77 3.01
N PHE A 23 9.09 1.17 3.08
CA PHE A 23 8.18 0.73 4.13
C PHE A 23 8.04 -0.79 4.16
N ILE A 24 7.78 -1.42 3.00
CA ILE A 24 7.62 -2.89 2.91
C ILE A 24 8.90 -3.61 3.35
N LYS A 25 10.09 -3.15 2.93
CA LYS A 25 11.37 -3.73 3.36
C LYS A 25 11.56 -3.60 4.87
N PHE A 26 11.28 -2.42 5.42
CA PHE A 26 11.38 -2.17 6.86
C PHE A 26 10.47 -3.10 7.68
N VAL A 27 9.18 -3.21 7.32
CA VAL A 27 8.23 -4.07 8.06
C VAL A 27 8.46 -5.57 7.85
N THR A 28 9.18 -5.96 6.80
CA THR A 28 9.54 -7.37 6.55
C THR A 28 10.78 -7.79 7.36
N GLY A 29 11.58 -6.83 7.84
CA GLY A 29 12.75 -7.05 8.67
C GLY A 29 14.06 -7.28 7.88
N PRO A 30 15.20 -7.41 8.59
CA PRO A 30 16.55 -7.45 7.99
C PRO A 30 16.87 -8.72 7.19
N ALA A 31 15.96 -9.70 7.16
CA ALA A 31 16.13 -10.85 6.31
C ALA A 31 15.88 -10.43 4.86
N PHE A 32 16.97 -10.26 4.09
CA PHE A 32 16.98 -10.08 2.63
C PHE A 32 16.41 -11.29 1.84
N ASP A 33 15.48 -12.02 2.44
CA ASP A 33 14.75 -13.10 1.81
C ASP A 33 13.74 -12.49 0.84
N LYS A 34 14.13 -12.49 -0.44
CA LYS A 34 13.27 -12.06 -1.55
C LYS A 34 11.91 -12.77 -1.54
N THR A 35 11.83 -14.02 -1.08
CA THR A 35 10.58 -14.77 -0.98
C THR A 35 9.66 -14.18 0.06
N LYS A 36 10.18 -13.81 1.24
CA LYS A 36 9.40 -13.13 2.29
C LYS A 36 8.91 -11.76 1.83
N ILE A 37 9.77 -10.97 1.21
CA ILE A 37 9.41 -9.66 0.65
C ILE A 37 8.30 -9.82 -0.40
N LYS A 38 8.45 -10.76 -1.34
CA LYS A 38 7.46 -11.07 -2.38
C LYS A 38 6.12 -11.49 -1.78
N ASN A 39 6.13 -12.34 -0.77
CA ASN A 39 4.91 -12.78 -0.08
C ASN A 39 4.25 -11.62 0.68
N LYS A 40 5.03 -10.75 1.30
CA LYS A 40 4.53 -9.55 1.98
C LYS A 40 3.88 -8.58 0.98
N ILE A 41 4.52 -8.32 -0.16
CA ILE A 41 3.96 -7.47 -1.22
C ILE A 41 2.63 -8.05 -1.70
N LYS A 42 2.55 -9.36 -1.99
CA LYS A 42 1.30 -10.02 -2.41
C LYS A 42 0.19 -9.88 -1.38
N ALA A 43 0.51 -10.03 -0.09
CA ALA A 43 -0.46 -9.86 0.99
C ALA A 43 -0.98 -8.41 1.07
N GLU A 44 -0.11 -7.41 0.90
CA GLU A 44 -0.51 -6.01 0.89
C GLU A 44 -1.31 -5.66 -0.38
N ILE A 45 -1.00 -6.21 -1.57
CA ILE A 45 -1.81 -6.03 -2.79
C ILE A 45 -3.25 -6.48 -2.53
N LEU A 46 -3.43 -7.67 -1.95
CA LEU A 46 -4.78 -8.18 -1.61
C LEU A 46 -5.49 -7.32 -0.57
N ARG A 47 -4.73 -6.72 0.35
CA ARG A 47 -5.25 -5.86 1.42
C ARG A 47 -5.74 -4.51 0.89
N TRP A 48 -4.99 -3.92 -0.05
CA TRP A 48 -5.27 -2.62 -0.66
C TRP A 48 -6.12 -2.71 -1.92
N HIS A 49 -6.43 -3.93 -2.39
CA HIS A 49 -7.36 -4.13 -3.50
C HIS A 49 -8.72 -3.48 -3.20
N PRO A 50 -9.32 -2.72 -4.15
CA PRO A 50 -10.59 -2.04 -3.94
C PRO A 50 -11.68 -2.93 -3.37
N ASP A 51 -11.80 -4.18 -3.82
CA ASP A 51 -12.80 -5.15 -3.32
C ASP A 51 -12.66 -5.50 -1.83
N LYS A 52 -11.46 -5.41 -1.27
CA LYS A 52 -11.22 -5.67 0.15
C LYS A 52 -11.18 -4.38 0.97
N PHE A 53 -10.62 -3.32 0.40
CA PHE A 53 -10.44 -2.03 1.06
C PHE A 53 -11.77 -1.26 1.16
N THR A 54 -12.49 -1.12 0.05
CA THR A 54 -13.75 -0.35 -0.04
C THR A 54 -14.77 -0.77 1.00
N PRO A 55 -15.21 -2.04 1.09
CA PRO A 55 -16.26 -2.43 2.05
C PRO A 55 -15.77 -2.44 3.50
N LYS A 56 -14.46 -2.53 3.76
CA LYS A 56 -13.91 -2.61 5.11
C LYS A 56 -13.46 -1.29 5.70
N ILE A 57 -13.02 -0.34 4.87
CA ILE A 57 -12.36 0.89 5.33
C ILE A 57 -13.16 2.14 4.99
N LEU A 58 -13.70 2.25 3.76
CA LEU A 58 -14.44 3.45 3.37
C LEU A 58 -15.64 3.78 4.29
N PRO A 59 -16.39 2.83 4.88
CA PRO A 59 -17.45 3.18 5.84
C PRO A 59 -16.96 3.94 7.08
N PHE A 60 -15.67 3.85 7.41
CA PHE A 60 -15.05 4.51 8.56
C PHE A 60 -14.32 5.82 8.20
N VAL A 61 -14.30 6.18 6.91
CA VAL A 61 -13.72 7.43 6.42
C VAL A 61 -14.82 8.49 6.35
N ARG A 62 -14.50 9.73 6.70
CA ARG A 62 -15.42 10.87 6.57
C ARG A 62 -15.87 10.99 5.11
N ASP A 63 -17.15 11.29 4.87
CA ASP A 63 -17.71 11.34 3.52
C ASP A 63 -16.90 12.24 2.57
N GLU A 64 -16.43 13.38 3.08
CA GLU A 64 -15.61 14.36 2.35
C GLU A 64 -14.25 13.80 1.91
N GLU A 65 -13.71 12.82 2.62
CA GLU A 65 -12.38 12.23 2.38
C GLU A 65 -12.44 10.89 1.64
N LYS A 66 -13.65 10.31 1.46
CA LYS A 66 -13.82 8.96 0.88
C LYS A 66 -13.22 8.83 -0.52
N GLU A 67 -13.44 9.82 -1.38
CA GLU A 67 -12.91 9.79 -2.75
C GLU A 67 -11.39 9.88 -2.77
N VAL A 68 -10.80 10.78 -1.97
CA VAL A 68 -9.34 10.93 -1.86
C VAL A 68 -8.69 9.65 -1.33
N VAL A 69 -9.28 9.05 -0.28
CA VAL A 69 -8.77 7.80 0.30
C VAL A 69 -8.90 6.63 -0.69
N LYS A 70 -9.98 6.57 -1.46
CA LYS A 70 -10.20 5.55 -2.50
C LYS A 70 -9.19 5.67 -3.64
N GLU A 71 -8.90 6.90 -4.08
CA GLU A 71 -7.87 7.18 -5.07
C GLU A 71 -6.48 6.79 -4.56
N GLY A 72 -6.13 7.20 -3.34
CA GLY A 72 -4.87 6.80 -2.71
C GLY A 72 -4.73 5.29 -2.59
N ALA A 73 -5.79 4.57 -2.21
CA ALA A 73 -5.78 3.10 -2.15
C ALA A 73 -5.53 2.46 -3.53
N LYS A 74 -6.10 3.03 -4.60
CA LYS A 74 -5.86 2.59 -5.98
C LYS A 74 -4.40 2.80 -6.38
N ILE A 75 -3.82 3.96 -6.05
CA ILE A 75 -2.40 4.26 -6.30
C ILE A 75 -1.50 3.28 -5.56
N VAL A 76 -1.73 3.08 -4.25
CA VAL A 76 -0.98 2.11 -3.44
C VAL A 76 -1.02 0.71 -4.04
N SER A 77 -2.21 0.24 -4.44
CA SER A 77 -2.37 -1.07 -5.08
C SER A 77 -1.55 -1.18 -6.37
N GLY A 78 -1.54 -0.13 -7.20
CA GLY A 78 -0.70 -0.06 -8.39
C GLY A 78 0.80 -0.13 -8.08
N LEU A 79 1.27 0.68 -7.13
CA LEU A 79 2.67 0.73 -6.72
C LEU A 79 3.15 -0.58 -6.09
N LEU A 80 2.29 -1.27 -5.34
CA LEU A 80 2.60 -2.59 -4.80
C LEU A 80 2.75 -3.63 -5.92
N ASN A 81 1.96 -3.55 -7.00
CA ASN A 81 2.14 -4.40 -8.18
C ASN A 81 3.47 -4.10 -8.89
N ASP A 82 3.84 -2.83 -9.03
CA ASP A 82 5.13 -2.46 -9.60
C ASP A 82 6.31 -2.88 -8.72
N CYS A 83 6.17 -2.79 -7.41
CA CYS A 83 7.12 -3.33 -6.45
C CYS A 83 7.26 -4.86 -6.61
N LEU A 84 6.16 -5.58 -6.82
CA LEU A 84 6.19 -7.03 -7.05
C LEU A 84 6.97 -7.38 -8.32
N ARG A 85 6.80 -6.59 -9.40
CA ARG A 85 7.51 -6.75 -10.67
C ARG A 85 9.02 -6.53 -10.52
N GLN A 86 9.45 -5.56 -9.72
CA GLN A 86 10.88 -5.27 -9.50
C GLN A 86 11.60 -6.28 -8.60
N VAL A 87 10.85 -7.02 -7.76
CA VAL A 87 11.41 -8.09 -6.91
C VAL A 87 11.51 -9.43 -7.66
N ASN A 88 10.80 -9.56 -8.78
CA ASN A 88 10.64 -10.80 -9.53
C ASN A 88 11.81 -11.11 -10.47
#